data_AF-A0A0R1EEV9-F1
#
_entry.id   AF-A0A0R1EEV9-F1
#
_cell.length_a   1.000
_cell.length_b   1.000
_cell.length_c   1.000
_cell.angle_alpha   90.00
_cell.angle_beta   90.00
_cell.angle_gamma   90.00
#
_symmetry.space_group_name_H-M   'P 1'
#
loop_
_entity.id
_entity.type
_entity.pdbx_description
1 polymer ?
#
loop_
_entity_poly.entity_id
_entity_poly.type
_entity_poly.pdbx_seq_one_letter_code
_entity_poly.pdbx_strand_id
1 'polypeptide(L)'
;MSFALKLGSSIGYFHRTILARNIIQRKSHVVSYRNGPPPHSKATKIGSVTVGGAMWWWVIWHLWHEPDHITGEFDYPNSKKWKNTELGIPKDDL
;
A
#
# COMPACT_ATOMS: atom_id res chain seq x y z
N MET A 1 -78.70 -6.38 -1.68
CA MET A 1 -78.68 -7.73 -2.29
C MET A 1 -77.69 -7.73 -3.44
N SER A 2 -76.59 -8.47 -3.31
CA SER A 2 -75.89 -9.25 -4.36
C SER A 2 -74.41 -9.33 -3.99
N PHE A 3 -74.02 -10.50 -3.45
CA PHE A 3 -72.65 -10.86 -3.14
C PHE A 3 -72.01 -11.45 -4.39
N ALA A 4 -70.91 -10.88 -4.86
CA ALA A 4 -70.10 -11.47 -5.93
C ALA A 4 -68.67 -11.68 -5.40
N LEU A 5 -68.39 -12.92 -5.01
CA LEU A 5 -67.09 -13.45 -4.67
C LEU A 5 -66.34 -13.70 -5.98
N LYS A 6 -65.20 -13.03 -6.22
CA LYS A 6 -64.33 -13.32 -7.37
C LYS A 6 -62.96 -13.78 -6.87
N LEU A 7 -62.72 -15.08 -7.03
CA LEU A 7 -61.44 -15.75 -6.83
C LEU A 7 -60.32 -15.09 -7.66
N GLY A 8 -59.15 -14.97 -7.03
CA GLY A 8 -57.86 -15.36 -7.61
C GLY A 8 -57.28 -14.48 -8.71
N SER A 9 -56.14 -13.85 -8.41
CA SER A 9 -54.87 -14.13 -9.11
C SER A 9 -53.79 -13.20 -8.54
N SER A 10 -52.85 -13.77 -7.80
CA SER A 10 -51.61 -13.11 -7.41
C SER A 10 -50.77 -12.90 -8.67
N ILE A 11 -50.96 -11.77 -9.36
CA ILE A 11 -50.09 -11.37 -10.46
C ILE A 11 -48.71 -11.03 -9.87
N GLY A 12 -47.72 -11.80 -10.29
CA GLY A 12 -46.46 -11.98 -9.62
C GLY A 12 -45.60 -10.73 -9.48
N TYR A 13 -44.80 -10.75 -8.42
CA TYR A 13 -43.55 -10.02 -8.34
C TYR A 13 -42.69 -10.40 -9.55
N PHE A 14 -42.54 -9.49 -10.51
CA PHE A 14 -41.54 -9.63 -11.56
C PHE A 14 -40.16 -9.55 -10.91
N HIS A 15 -39.64 -10.71 -10.54
CA HIS A 15 -38.24 -10.88 -10.21
C HIS A 15 -37.44 -10.55 -11.47
N ARG A 16 -36.81 -9.37 -11.48
CA ARG A 16 -35.84 -8.98 -12.50
C ARG A 16 -34.66 -9.95 -12.35
N THR A 17 -34.72 -11.08 -13.03
CA THR A 17 -33.58 -11.99 -13.19
C THR A 17 -32.48 -11.17 -13.87
N ILE A 18 -31.50 -10.78 -13.07
CA ILE A 18 -30.18 -10.40 -13.56
C ILE A 18 -29.67 -11.67 -14.23
N LEU A 19 -29.89 -11.80 -15.53
CA LEU A 19 -29.21 -12.79 -16.34
C LEU A 19 -27.74 -12.47 -16.19
N ALA A 20 -27.07 -13.20 -15.30
CA ALA A 20 -25.63 -13.32 -15.25
C ALA A 20 -25.24 -13.90 -16.61
N ARG A 21 -25.06 -13.00 -17.58
CA ARG A 21 -24.42 -13.28 -18.85
C ARG A 21 -23.05 -13.82 -18.49
N ASN A 22 -22.93 -15.15 -18.46
CA ASN A 22 -21.66 -15.84 -18.45
C ASN A 22 -21.00 -15.55 -19.81
N ILE A 23 -20.48 -14.33 -19.95
CA ILE A 23 -19.64 -13.95 -21.07
C ILE A 23 -18.45 -14.90 -20.99
N ILE A 24 -18.33 -15.78 -21.97
CA ILE A 24 -17.22 -16.72 -22.09
C ILE A 24 -15.93 -15.89 -22.16
N GLN A 25 -15.23 -15.76 -21.04
CA GLN A 25 -13.93 -15.10 -20.97
C GLN A 25 -12.89 -16.09 -21.53
N ARG A 26 -12.48 -15.88 -22.79
CA ARG A 26 -11.44 -16.71 -23.41
C ARG A 26 -10.11 -16.46 -22.70
N LYS A 27 -9.64 -17.42 -21.91
CA LYS A 27 -8.35 -17.39 -21.17
C LYS A 27 -7.11 -17.53 -22.08
N SER A 28 -7.21 -17.11 -23.33
CA SER A 28 -6.23 -17.43 -24.39
C SER A 28 -5.15 -16.36 -24.55
N HIS A 29 -5.30 -15.18 -23.94
CA HIS A 29 -4.40 -14.04 -24.18
C HIS A 29 -4.16 -13.24 -22.90
N VAL A 30 -2.93 -12.72 -22.73
CA VAL A 30 -2.52 -11.92 -21.56
C VAL A 30 -3.26 -10.58 -21.49
N VAL A 31 -3.75 -10.08 -22.62
CA VAL A 31 -4.37 -8.75 -22.73
C VAL A 31 -5.82 -8.76 -22.21
N SER A 32 -6.08 -7.93 -21.19
CA SER A 32 -7.42 -7.59 -20.69
C SER A 32 -7.84 -6.19 -21.15
N TYR A 33 -9.10 -6.00 -21.57
CA TYR A 33 -9.65 -4.68 -21.92
C TYR A 33 -10.78 -4.27 -20.99
N ARG A 34 -10.71 -3.04 -20.43
CA ARG A 34 -11.67 -2.44 -19.48
C ARG A 34 -12.01 -3.30 -18.26
N ASN A 35 -11.15 -4.27 -17.95
CA ASN A 35 -11.23 -5.19 -16.81
C ASN A 35 -9.82 -5.32 -16.22
N GLY A 36 -9.74 -5.68 -14.93
CA GLY A 36 -8.46 -5.97 -14.29
C GLY A 36 -7.70 -7.09 -15.00
N PRO A 37 -6.36 -7.06 -15.00
CA PRO A 37 -5.56 -8.11 -15.62
C PRO A 37 -5.85 -9.47 -14.97
N PRO A 38 -5.67 -10.58 -15.71
CA PRO A 38 -5.83 -11.91 -15.13
C PRO A 38 -4.88 -12.07 -13.92
N PRO A 39 -5.28 -12.86 -12.91
CA PRO A 39 -4.48 -13.03 -11.71
C PRO A 39 -3.10 -13.59 -12.07
N HIS A 40 -2.04 -12.92 -11.61
CA HIS A 40 -0.67 -13.40 -11.76
C HIS A 40 -0.50 -14.80 -11.15
N SER A 41 0.50 -15.53 -11.67
CA SER A 41 0.89 -16.84 -11.14
C SER A 41 1.08 -16.78 -9.63
N LYS A 42 0.68 -17.84 -8.93
CA LYS A 42 0.86 -17.95 -7.47
C LYS A 42 2.33 -17.74 -7.08
N ALA A 43 3.25 -18.26 -7.89
CA ALA A 43 4.69 -18.08 -7.70
C ALA A 43 5.10 -16.60 -7.74
N THR A 44 4.57 -15.82 -8.69
CA THR A 44 4.84 -14.38 -8.79
C THR A 44 4.33 -13.62 -7.58
N LYS A 45 3.12 -13.95 -7.09
CA LYS A 45 2.54 -13.32 -5.90
C LYS A 45 3.38 -13.62 -4.65
N ILE A 46 3.73 -14.88 -4.45
CA ILE A 46 4.56 -15.30 -3.31
C ILE A 46 5.94 -14.64 -3.40
N GLY A 47 6.58 -14.69 -4.56
CA GLY A 47 7.87 -14.05 -4.79
C GLY A 47 7.84 -12.54 -4.49
N SER A 48 6.80 -11.84 -4.92
CA SER A 48 6.66 -10.40 -4.64
C SER A 48 6.57 -10.10 -3.14
N VAL A 49 5.83 -10.92 -2.38
CA VAL A 49 5.69 -10.75 -0.93
C VAL A 49 6.99 -11.12 -0.22
N THR A 50 7.67 -12.20 -0.63
CA THR A 50 8.94 -12.63 -0.03
C THR A 50 10.03 -11.59 -0.23
N VAL A 51 10.18 -11.05 -1.44
CA VAL A 51 11.19 -10.02 -1.72
C VAL A 51 10.88 -8.72 -0.98
N GLY A 52 9.60 -8.29 -0.97
CA GLY A 52 9.19 -7.12 -0.20
C GLY A 52 9.40 -7.28 1.31
N GLY A 53 9.12 -8.47 1.84
CA GLY A 53 9.38 -8.82 3.24
C GLY A 53 10.87 -8.84 3.58
N ALA A 54 11.70 -9.44 2.72
CA ALA A 54 13.15 -9.46 2.88
C ALA A 54 13.75 -8.05 2.84
N MET A 55 13.27 -7.18 1.95
CA MET A 55 13.69 -5.78 1.88
C MET A 55 13.41 -5.05 3.21
N TRP A 56 12.18 -5.12 3.72
CA TRP A 56 11.83 -4.43 4.97
C TRP A 56 12.49 -5.03 6.19
N TRP A 57 12.64 -6.36 6.24
CA TRP A 57 13.41 -7.02 7.28
C TRP A 57 14.85 -6.52 7.30
N TRP A 58 15.51 -6.43 6.13
CA TRP A 58 16.88 -5.93 6.02
C TRP A 58 17.02 -4.50 6.52
N VAL A 59 16.10 -3.61 6.13
CA VAL A 59 16.09 -2.21 6.57
C VAL A 59 15.94 -2.13 8.09
N ILE A 60 14.95 -2.81 8.67
CA ILE A 60 14.71 -2.76 10.12
C ILE A 60 15.88 -3.39 10.89
N TRP A 61 16.46 -4.45 10.38
CA TRP A 61 17.62 -5.10 10.98
C TRP A 61 18.83 -4.14 11.02
N HIS A 62 19.14 -3.44 9.92
CA HIS A 62 20.26 -2.47 9.90
C HIS A 62 19.97 -1.24 10.75
N LEU A 63 18.72 -0.79 10.82
CA LEU A 63 18.32 0.29 11.71
C LEU A 63 18.55 -0.04 13.18
N TRP A 64 18.41 -1.31 13.58
CA TRP A 64 18.64 -1.73 14.96
C TRP A 64 20.12 -2.01 15.25
N HIS A 65 20.83 -2.65 14.33
CA HIS A 65 22.22 -3.06 14.56
C HIS A 65 23.25 -1.96 14.27
N GLU A 66 22.99 -1.07 13.32
CA GLU A 66 23.93 -0.06 12.85
C GLU A 66 23.23 1.30 12.63
N PRO A 67 22.61 1.89 13.68
CA PRO A 67 21.90 3.17 13.56
C PRO A 67 22.83 4.35 13.22
N ASP A 68 24.13 4.20 13.51
CA ASP A 68 25.14 5.25 13.40
C ASP A 68 25.29 5.80 11.98
N HIS A 69 25.03 4.96 10.96
CA HIS A 69 25.03 5.39 9.55
C HIS A 69 23.95 6.43 9.23
N ILE A 70 22.88 6.50 10.04
CA ILE A 70 21.75 7.43 9.82
C ILE A 70 21.81 8.59 10.81
N THR A 71 22.08 8.32 12.08
CA THR A 71 22.10 9.37 13.12
C THR A 71 23.41 10.14 13.17
N GLY A 72 24.46 9.64 12.51
CA GLY A 72 25.81 10.19 12.56
C GLY A 72 26.63 9.51 13.64
N GLU A 73 27.85 9.11 13.29
CA GLU A 73 28.80 8.42 14.18
C GLU A 73 29.45 9.40 15.20
N PHE A 74 29.56 10.67 14.84
CA PHE A 74 30.27 11.68 15.62
C PHE A 74 29.34 12.75 16.15
N ASP A 75 29.53 13.13 17.42
CA ASP A 75 28.85 14.27 18.02
C ASP A 75 29.18 15.56 17.27
N TYR A 76 28.14 16.29 16.90
CA TYR A 76 28.31 17.56 16.21
C TYR A 76 28.86 18.64 17.16
N PRO A 77 30.00 19.27 16.85
CA PRO A 77 30.59 20.27 17.74
C PRO A 77 29.73 21.54 17.79
N ASN A 78 29.50 22.07 18.99
CA ASN A 78 28.81 23.34 19.17
C ASN A 78 29.79 24.51 19.04
N SER A 79 29.69 25.26 17.93
CA SER A 79 30.56 26.40 17.60
C SER A 79 30.55 27.52 18.64
N LYS A 80 29.47 27.69 19.42
CA LYS A 80 29.41 28.71 20.48
C LYS A 80 30.27 28.38 21.70
N LYS A 81 30.68 27.12 21.86
CA LYS A 81 31.53 26.70 22.99
C LYS A 81 33.02 26.97 22.72
N TRP A 82 33.39 27.28 21.47
CA TRP A 82 34.76 27.55 21.09
C TRP A 82 35.21 28.90 21.65
N LYS A 83 36.38 28.93 22.29
CA LYS A 83 36.88 30.16 22.88
C LYS A 83 37.51 31.04 21.79
N ASN A 84 37.36 32.35 21.90
CA ASN A 84 37.99 33.32 20.99
C ASN A 84 39.51 33.13 20.91
N THR A 85 40.16 32.63 21.97
CA THR A 85 41.59 32.29 21.99
C THR A 85 41.95 31.12 21.08
N GLU A 86 41.09 30.11 20.98
CA GLU A 86 41.27 28.95 20.10
C GLU A 86 40.97 29.31 18.64
N LEU A 87 40.09 30.30 18.44
CA LEU A 87 39.70 30.82 17.14
C LEU A 87 40.64 31.93 16.62
N GLY A 88 41.64 32.33 17.41
CA GLY A 88 42.56 33.39 17.05
C GLY A 88 41.91 34.77 16.91
N ILE A 89 40.73 34.97 17.49
CA ILE A 89 40.02 36.25 17.48
C ILE A 89 40.70 37.15 18.53
N PRO A 90 41.35 38.26 18.11
CA PRO A 90 41.93 39.20 19.05
C PRO A 90 40.86 39.76 19.97
N LYS A 91 41.23 40.10 21.21
CA LYS A 91 40.36 40.93 22.03
C LYS A 91 40.45 42.35 21.50
N ASP A 92 39.32 42.99 21.26
CA ASP A 92 39.22 44.42 20.99
C ASP A 92 39.63 45.15 22.28
N ASP A 93 40.91 45.42 22.40
CA ASP A 93 41.59 46.37 23.30
C ASP A 93 41.54 46.14 24.82
N LEU A 94 42.76 46.09 25.40
CA LEU A 94 43.16 46.80 26.61
C LEU A 94 44.26 47.79 26.21
#